data_AF-A0A258KN08-F1
#
_entry.id   AF-A0A258KN08-F1
#
_cell.length_a   1.000
_cell.length_b   1.000
_cell.length_c   1.000
_cell.angle_alpha   90.00
_cell.angle_beta   90.00
_cell.angle_gamma   90.00
#
_symmetry.space_group_name_H-M   'P 1'
#
loop_
_entity.id
_entity.type
_entity.pdbx_description
1 polymer ?
#
loop_
_entity_poly.entity_id
_entity_poly.type
_entity_poly.pdbx_seq_one_letter_code
_entity_poly.pdbx_strand_id
1 'polypeptide(L)'
;MAVQSIRSVVESAIQRASSATGVDFTFLMGTAKRESGYNPTAKARTSSASGLFQFVDQTWLGTLKKHGAKYGYARYADLISQGSDGRFRVAGDEARKAVLALKMDPHAASLMAGELASDHASYLRGRVGRTPTAGELYAAHFLGPQGSARLIEAANKTPGASAASLFPEAAQANRSIFYREGRAATVSEVYANLTKTGGAGRATGAPRDSGADQGFVQYASGRRLERLQQQEAVVELILRGSQDADTTFGSLGSGVGSGQRLASSMFSSEMLRVLAEAKDGKLNR
;
A
#
# COMPACT_ATOMS: atom_id res chain seq x y z
N MET A 1 -13.64 17.63 -17.38
CA MET A 1 -12.42 17.28 -16.61
C MET A 1 -11.97 15.90 -17.03
N ALA A 2 -10.72 15.75 -17.48
CA ALA A 2 -10.21 14.51 -18.06
C ALA A 2 -10.13 13.40 -17.00
N VAL A 3 -10.60 12.20 -17.34
CA VAL A 3 -10.42 11.00 -16.51
C VAL A 3 -8.92 10.73 -16.43
N GLN A 4 -8.33 11.00 -15.27
CA GLN A 4 -6.91 10.78 -15.02
C GLN A 4 -6.64 9.27 -15.08
N SER A 5 -5.76 8.83 -15.98
CA SER A 5 -5.48 7.40 -16.15
C SER A 5 -4.85 6.83 -14.86
N ILE A 6 -5.10 5.57 -14.53
CA ILE A 6 -4.51 4.90 -13.35
C ILE A 6 -3.00 5.08 -13.31
N ARG A 7 -2.35 5.01 -14.47
CA ARG A 7 -0.92 5.26 -14.61
C ARG A 7 -0.51 6.67 -14.19
N SER A 8 -1.25 7.70 -14.61
CA SER A 8 -0.97 9.09 -14.21
C SER A 8 -1.20 9.34 -12.71
N VAL A 9 -2.17 8.66 -12.08
CA VAL A 9 -2.38 8.70 -10.63
C VAL A 9 -1.20 8.08 -9.89
N VAL A 10 -0.73 6.92 -10.34
CA VAL A 10 0.43 6.21 -9.77
C VAL A 10 1.70 7.05 -9.90
N GLU A 11 2.00 7.57 -11.08
CA GLU A 11 3.19 8.41 -11.33
C GLU A 11 3.16 9.66 -10.42
N SER A 12 2.01 10.33 -10.32
CA SER A 12 1.86 11.50 -9.44
C SER A 12 2.00 11.15 -7.95
N ALA A 13 1.49 9.98 -7.53
CA ALA A 13 1.64 9.51 -6.15
C ALA A 13 3.10 9.23 -5.80
N ILE A 14 3.82 8.58 -6.71
CA ILE A 14 5.25 8.27 -6.54
C ILE A 14 6.10 9.55 -6.56
N GLN A 15 5.80 10.51 -7.43
CA GLN A 15 6.50 11.80 -7.46
C GLN A 15 6.37 12.57 -6.13
N ARG A 16 5.17 12.60 -5.55
CA ARG A 16 4.95 13.20 -4.23
C ARG A 16 5.70 12.46 -3.14
N ALA A 17 5.65 11.13 -3.13
CA ALA A 17 6.35 10.33 -2.13
C ALA A 17 7.86 10.52 -2.21
N SER A 18 8.43 10.55 -3.41
CA SER A 18 9.85 10.84 -3.63
C SER A 18 10.24 12.20 -3.02
N SER A 19 9.45 13.23 -3.30
CA SER A 19 9.69 14.59 -2.79
C SER A 19 9.56 14.66 -1.26
N ALA A 20 8.60 13.94 -0.67
CA ALA A 20 8.30 14.00 0.75
C ALA A 20 9.20 13.12 1.64
N THR A 21 9.86 12.11 1.06
CA THR A 21 10.69 11.13 1.79
C THR A 21 12.18 11.26 1.46
N GLY A 22 12.53 11.94 0.38
CA GLY A 22 13.92 12.07 -0.10
C GLY A 22 14.44 10.84 -0.86
N VAL A 23 13.61 9.81 -1.04
CA VAL A 23 13.92 8.64 -1.87
C VAL A 23 13.76 9.00 -3.34
N ASP A 24 14.66 8.50 -4.17
CA ASP A 24 14.70 8.80 -5.60
C ASP A 24 13.41 8.32 -6.33
N PHE A 25 12.91 9.17 -7.23
CA PHE A 25 11.69 8.89 -8.00
C PHE A 25 11.85 7.66 -8.89
N THR A 26 12.99 7.54 -9.58
CA THR A 26 13.27 6.43 -10.48
C THR A 26 13.40 5.12 -9.69
N PHE A 27 13.98 5.15 -8.50
CA PHE A 27 13.97 4.00 -7.60
C PHE A 27 12.54 3.56 -7.26
N LEU A 28 11.68 4.45 -6.77
CA LEU A 28 10.30 4.10 -6.39
C LEU A 28 9.48 3.61 -7.60
N MET A 29 9.65 4.23 -8.77
CA MET A 29 9.02 3.76 -10.01
C MET A 29 9.51 2.36 -10.39
N GLY A 30 10.81 2.11 -10.28
CA GLY A 30 11.41 0.79 -10.54
C GLY A 30 10.87 -0.29 -9.61
N THR A 31 10.74 0.03 -8.32
CA THR A 31 10.13 -0.87 -7.33
C THR A 31 8.66 -1.13 -7.67
N ALA A 32 7.83 -0.10 -7.89
CA ALA A 32 6.42 -0.27 -8.22
C ALA A 32 6.20 -1.11 -9.50
N LYS A 33 7.03 -0.90 -10.53
CA LYS A 33 7.01 -1.71 -11.75
C LYS A 33 7.25 -3.18 -11.45
N ARG A 34 8.21 -3.48 -10.59
CA ARG A 34 8.61 -4.85 -10.27
C ARG A 34 7.59 -5.55 -9.39
N GLU A 35 7.11 -4.86 -8.36
CA GLU A 35 6.23 -5.46 -7.37
C GLU A 35 4.82 -5.71 -7.92
N SER A 36 4.30 -4.79 -8.73
CA SER A 36 2.89 -4.86 -9.16
C SER A 36 2.66 -4.55 -10.64
N GLY A 37 3.69 -4.21 -11.42
CA GLY A 37 3.50 -3.71 -12.77
C GLY A 37 2.72 -2.39 -12.81
N TYR A 38 2.86 -1.56 -11.76
CA TYR A 38 2.06 -0.34 -11.54
C TYR A 38 0.58 -0.56 -11.24
N ASN A 39 0.17 -1.79 -10.87
CA ASN A 39 -1.20 -2.07 -10.48
C ASN A 39 -1.42 -1.82 -8.97
N PRO A 40 -2.15 -0.76 -8.57
CA PRO A 40 -2.34 -0.44 -7.16
C PRO A 40 -3.27 -1.40 -6.42
N THR A 41 -4.00 -2.28 -7.12
CA THR A 41 -4.89 -3.27 -6.50
C THR A 41 -4.32 -4.69 -6.59
N ALA A 42 -3.06 -4.84 -6.98
CA ALA A 42 -2.38 -6.13 -7.04
C ALA A 42 -2.46 -6.88 -5.70
N LYS A 43 -2.64 -8.21 -5.78
CA LYS A 43 -2.67 -9.12 -4.64
C LYS A 43 -1.84 -10.35 -4.96
N ALA A 44 -0.91 -10.69 -4.08
CA ALA A 44 -0.20 -11.96 -4.17
C ALA A 44 -1.14 -13.12 -3.83
N ARG A 45 -0.94 -14.27 -4.49
CA ARG A 45 -1.74 -15.48 -4.24
C ARG A 45 -1.29 -16.26 -3.00
N THR A 46 -0.04 -16.10 -2.59
CA THR A 46 0.63 -16.94 -1.58
C THR A 46 0.99 -16.19 -0.31
N SER A 47 0.68 -14.90 -0.21
CA SER A 47 1.01 -14.06 0.94
C SER A 47 0.02 -12.90 1.11
N SER A 48 0.15 -12.14 2.19
CA SER A 48 -0.63 -10.91 2.43
C SER A 48 -0.15 -9.71 1.61
N ALA A 49 0.89 -9.90 0.79
CA ALA A 49 1.46 -8.86 -0.05
C ALA A 49 0.42 -8.32 -1.04
N SER A 50 0.20 -7.01 -1.01
CA SER A 50 -0.77 -6.35 -1.89
C SER A 50 -0.46 -4.88 -2.08
N GLY A 51 -1.08 -4.29 -3.10
CA GLY A 51 -0.91 -2.89 -3.43
C GLY A 51 0.24 -2.64 -4.40
N LEU A 52 0.44 -1.37 -4.70
CA LEU A 52 1.44 -0.88 -5.67
C LEU A 52 2.88 -1.38 -5.36
N PHE A 53 3.20 -1.54 -4.07
CA PHE A 53 4.51 -1.95 -3.56
C PHE A 53 4.49 -3.30 -2.83
N GLN A 54 3.42 -4.11 -3.02
CA GLN A 54 3.30 -5.46 -2.46
C GLN A 54 3.61 -5.57 -0.95
N PHE A 55 3.10 -4.63 -0.16
CA PHE A 55 3.29 -4.64 1.29
C PHE A 55 2.63 -5.87 1.95
N VAL A 56 3.42 -6.63 2.71
CA VAL A 56 2.89 -7.63 3.66
C VAL A 56 2.35 -6.95 4.91
N ASP A 57 1.37 -7.56 5.56
CA ASP A 57 0.61 -6.96 6.66
C ASP A 57 1.49 -6.40 7.78
N GLN A 58 2.46 -7.17 8.30
CA GLN A 58 3.27 -6.71 9.43
C GLN A 58 4.15 -5.51 9.08
N THR A 59 4.80 -5.53 7.91
CA THR A 59 5.60 -4.40 7.44
C THR A 59 4.72 -3.17 7.23
N TRP A 60 3.54 -3.33 6.62
CA TRP A 60 2.59 -2.23 6.45
C TRP A 60 2.21 -1.58 7.78
N LEU A 61 1.79 -2.40 8.75
CA LEU A 61 1.36 -1.90 10.05
C LEU A 61 2.50 -1.21 10.79
N GLY A 62 3.71 -1.77 10.77
CA GLY A 62 4.88 -1.15 11.40
C GLY A 62 5.25 0.20 10.76
N THR A 63 5.32 0.25 9.43
CA THR A 63 5.63 1.48 8.69
C THR A 63 4.56 2.54 8.91
N LEU A 64 3.27 2.17 8.81
CA LEU A 64 2.17 3.10 9.02
C LEU A 64 2.08 3.59 10.47
N LYS A 65 2.33 2.72 11.45
CA LYS A 65 2.40 3.12 12.87
C LYS A 65 3.49 4.18 13.08
N LYS A 66 4.67 3.96 12.50
CA LYS A 66 5.84 4.82 12.68
C LYS A 66 5.72 6.16 11.95
N HIS A 67 5.23 6.14 10.72
CA HIS A 67 5.32 7.30 9.81
C HIS A 67 3.99 7.87 9.36
N GLY A 68 2.88 7.15 9.56
CA GLY A 68 1.57 7.52 9.03
C GLY A 68 1.09 8.90 9.49
N ALA A 69 1.40 9.27 10.75
CA ALA A 69 1.02 10.57 11.31
C ALA A 69 1.61 11.76 10.53
N LYS A 70 2.87 11.66 10.10
CA LYS A 70 3.56 12.67 9.28
C LYS A 70 2.79 13.03 8.01
N TYR A 71 2.01 12.07 7.50
CA TYR A 71 1.30 12.19 6.24
C TYR A 71 -0.23 12.23 6.36
N GLY A 72 -0.75 12.60 7.53
CA GLY A 72 -2.20 12.74 7.72
C GLY A 72 -2.94 11.41 7.90
N TYR A 73 -2.22 10.31 8.14
CA TYR A 73 -2.79 9.00 8.49
C TYR A 73 -2.74 8.72 10.00
N ALA A 74 -2.58 9.75 10.85
CA ALA A 74 -2.49 9.62 12.31
C ALA A 74 -3.61 8.74 12.88
N ARG A 75 -4.87 8.99 12.50
CA ARG A 75 -6.03 8.19 12.93
C ARG A 75 -5.93 6.70 12.61
N TYR A 76 -5.22 6.31 11.55
CA TYR A 76 -4.99 4.90 11.20
C TYR A 76 -3.78 4.34 11.95
N ALA A 77 -2.74 5.14 12.14
CA ALA A 77 -1.57 4.81 12.93
C ALA A 77 -1.91 4.58 14.42
N ASP A 78 -2.85 5.33 14.97
CA ASP A 78 -3.28 5.22 16.36
C ASP A 78 -4.04 3.92 16.64
N LEU A 79 -4.76 3.39 15.64
CA LEU A 79 -5.42 2.08 15.72
C LEU A 79 -4.44 0.90 15.77
N ILE A 80 -3.17 1.12 15.44
CA ILE A 80 -2.15 0.10 15.44
C ILE A 80 -1.44 0.08 16.79
N SER A 81 -1.42 -1.09 17.43
CA SER A 81 -0.64 -1.36 18.64
C SER A 81 0.49 -2.34 18.35
N GLN A 82 1.61 -2.19 19.06
CA GLN A 82 2.69 -3.17 19.07
C GLN A 82 2.61 -3.98 20.35
N GLY A 83 2.50 -5.30 20.24
CA GLY A 83 2.51 -6.19 21.39
C GLY A 83 3.90 -6.33 22.01
N SER A 84 3.98 -6.93 23.19
CA SER A 84 5.25 -7.31 23.83
C SER A 84 6.07 -8.31 23.01
N ASP A 85 5.40 -9.06 22.11
CA ASP A 85 6.02 -9.94 21.13
C ASP A 85 6.59 -9.20 19.91
N GLY A 86 6.55 -7.86 19.91
CA GLY A 86 7.02 -7.00 18.83
C GLY A 86 6.11 -6.96 17.60
N ARG A 87 5.01 -7.72 17.56
CA ARG A 87 4.10 -7.78 16.41
C ARG A 87 3.06 -6.67 16.45
N PHE A 88 2.76 -6.12 15.27
CA PHE A 88 1.76 -5.06 15.11
C PHE A 88 0.37 -5.65 14.90
N ARG A 89 -0.63 -5.07 15.57
CA ARG A 89 -2.03 -5.51 15.55
C ARG A 89 -2.96 -4.30 15.48
N VAL A 90 -4.17 -4.54 14.97
CA VAL A 90 -5.28 -3.58 14.99
C VAL A 90 -6.45 -4.28 15.66
N ALA A 91 -7.05 -3.64 16.66
CA ALA A 91 -8.22 -4.18 17.35
C ALA A 91 -9.49 -3.91 16.53
N GLY A 92 -10.32 -4.95 16.36
CA GLY A 92 -11.57 -4.89 15.59
C GLY A 92 -11.37 -5.15 14.09
N ASP A 93 -12.28 -5.94 13.51
CA ASP A 93 -12.16 -6.40 12.12
C ASP A 93 -12.36 -5.27 11.11
N GLU A 94 -13.31 -4.37 11.38
CA GLU A 94 -13.61 -3.20 10.54
C GLU A 94 -12.41 -2.24 10.51
N ALA A 95 -11.85 -1.95 11.68
CA ALA A 95 -10.65 -1.12 11.81
C ALA A 95 -9.47 -1.75 11.09
N ARG A 96 -9.25 -3.06 11.27
CA ARG A 96 -8.18 -3.79 10.57
C ARG A 96 -8.37 -3.74 9.06
N LYS A 97 -9.58 -3.96 8.54
CA LYS A 97 -9.90 -3.85 7.11
C LYS A 97 -9.58 -2.44 6.59
N ALA A 98 -9.99 -1.40 7.31
CA ALA A 98 -9.76 -0.01 6.92
C ALA A 98 -8.26 0.34 6.87
N VAL A 99 -7.48 -0.09 7.87
CA VAL A 99 -6.02 0.12 7.92
C VAL A 99 -5.32 -0.61 6.78
N LEU A 100 -5.70 -1.86 6.49
CA LEU A 100 -5.06 -2.66 5.43
C LEU A 100 -5.49 -2.26 4.02
N ALA A 101 -6.69 -1.69 3.85
CA ALA A 101 -7.17 -1.19 2.56
C ALA A 101 -6.28 -0.06 2.02
N LEU A 102 -5.63 0.71 2.90
CA LEU A 102 -4.68 1.75 2.51
C LEU A 102 -3.47 1.22 1.74
N LYS A 103 -3.16 -0.09 1.80
CA LYS A 103 -2.13 -0.70 0.93
C LYS A 103 -2.46 -0.52 -0.55
N MET A 104 -3.75 -0.42 -0.90
CA MET A 104 -4.23 -0.24 -2.27
C MET A 104 -4.46 1.23 -2.65
N ASP A 105 -4.29 2.16 -1.73
CA ASP A 105 -4.27 3.60 -2.05
C ASP A 105 -2.87 3.95 -2.59
N PRO A 106 -2.74 4.36 -3.88
CA PRO A 106 -1.43 4.68 -4.46
C PRO A 106 -0.66 5.74 -3.67
N HIS A 107 -1.34 6.71 -3.05
CA HIS A 107 -0.70 7.77 -2.28
C HIS A 107 -0.15 7.24 -0.96
N ALA A 108 -0.98 6.54 -0.17
CA ALA A 108 -0.55 5.98 1.10
C ALA A 108 0.57 4.95 0.88
N ALA A 109 0.40 4.05 -0.09
CA ALA A 109 1.39 3.04 -0.42
C ALA A 109 2.72 3.65 -0.87
N SER A 110 2.71 4.69 -1.71
CA SER A 110 3.94 5.35 -2.17
C SER A 110 4.68 6.05 -1.03
N LEU A 111 3.96 6.76 -0.15
CA LEU A 111 4.57 7.43 1.00
C LEU A 111 5.21 6.44 1.97
N MET A 112 4.50 5.36 2.30
CA MET A 112 5.02 4.32 3.18
C MET A 112 6.19 3.57 2.53
N ALA A 113 6.16 3.35 1.22
CA ALA A 113 7.29 2.76 0.48
C ALA A 113 8.53 3.66 0.54
N GLY A 114 8.37 4.97 0.37
CA GLY A 114 9.45 5.94 0.50
C GLY A 114 10.03 5.96 1.92
N GLU A 115 9.19 5.98 2.96
CA GLU A 115 9.69 5.95 4.34
C GLU A 115 10.39 4.62 4.70
N LEU A 116 9.84 3.48 4.27
CA LEU A 116 10.48 2.19 4.48
C LEU A 116 11.86 2.13 3.78
N ALA A 117 11.93 2.63 2.54
CA ALA A 117 13.19 2.71 1.81
C ALA A 117 14.18 3.68 2.48
N SER A 118 13.72 4.82 3.00
CA SER A 118 14.56 5.77 3.74
C SER A 118 15.12 5.16 5.04
N ASP A 119 14.28 4.44 5.79
CA ASP A 119 14.67 3.69 6.99
C ASP A 119 15.74 2.63 6.67
N HIS A 120 15.51 1.83 5.63
CA HIS A 120 16.47 0.83 5.17
C HIS A 120 17.79 1.48 4.70
N ALA A 121 17.73 2.59 3.97
CA ALA A 121 18.92 3.29 3.50
C ALA A 121 19.76 3.82 4.67
N SER A 122 19.09 4.37 5.70
CA SER A 122 19.74 4.85 6.91
C SER A 122 20.38 3.71 7.71
N TYR A 123 19.68 2.58 7.87
CA TYR A 123 20.23 1.39 8.52
C TYR A 123 21.47 0.88 7.78
N LEU A 124 21.37 0.68 6.46
CA LEU A 124 22.47 0.20 5.64
C LEU A 124 23.67 1.14 5.71
N ARG A 125 23.46 2.46 5.60
CA ARG A 125 24.54 3.46 5.70
C ARG A 125 25.31 3.33 7.01
N GLY A 126 24.60 3.17 8.13
CA GLY A 126 25.23 2.98 9.45
C GLY A 126 26.01 1.66 9.58
N ARG A 127 25.63 0.61 8.83
CA ARG A 127 26.27 -0.71 8.89
C ARG A 127 27.42 -0.87 7.91
N VAL A 128 27.32 -0.28 6.73
CA VAL A 128 28.28 -0.46 5.62
C VAL A 128 29.24 0.73 5.46
N GLY A 129 29.01 1.84 6.17
CA GLY A 129 29.90 3.01 6.17
C GLY A 129 29.81 3.89 4.92
N ARG A 130 28.87 3.61 3.99
CA ARG A 130 28.62 4.41 2.79
C ARG A 130 27.13 4.42 2.44
N THR A 131 26.72 5.33 1.57
CA THR A 131 25.36 5.30 1.01
C THR A 131 25.14 3.99 0.24
N PRO A 132 24.05 3.24 0.50
CA PRO A 132 23.71 2.06 -0.27
C PRO A 132 23.29 2.42 -1.69
N THR A 133 23.61 1.55 -2.64
CA THR A 133 23.11 1.61 -4.01
C THR A 133 21.62 1.26 -4.04
N ALA A 134 20.95 1.61 -5.14
CA ALA A 134 19.56 1.21 -5.37
C ALA A 134 19.38 -0.31 -5.41
N GLY A 135 20.34 -1.04 -5.97
CA GLY A 135 20.36 -2.51 -5.91
C GLY A 135 20.42 -3.05 -4.47
N GLU A 136 21.29 -2.49 -3.63
CA GLU A 136 21.42 -2.91 -2.23
C GLU A 136 20.20 -2.55 -1.39
N LEU A 137 19.58 -1.41 -1.69
CA LEU A 137 18.32 -1.01 -1.06
C LEU A 137 17.17 -1.92 -1.47
N TYR A 138 17.14 -2.33 -2.74
CA TYR A 138 16.21 -3.36 -3.20
C TYR A 138 16.47 -4.71 -2.53
N ALA A 139 17.73 -5.12 -2.35
CA ALA A 139 18.07 -6.31 -1.57
C ALA A 139 17.56 -6.23 -0.12
N ALA A 140 17.51 -5.03 0.48
CA ALA A 140 16.92 -4.82 1.80
C ALA A 140 15.38 -4.94 1.81
N HIS A 141 14.70 -4.66 0.71
CA HIS A 141 13.27 -4.96 0.59
C HIS A 141 13.02 -6.48 0.65
N PHE A 142 13.89 -7.27 0.00
CA PHE A 142 13.75 -8.73 -0.09
C PHE A 142 14.25 -9.48 1.16
N LEU A 143 15.42 -9.14 1.69
CA LEU A 143 16.05 -9.83 2.83
C LEU A 143 15.83 -9.13 4.18
N GLY A 144 15.16 -7.98 4.18
CA GLY A 144 15.21 -7.04 5.29
C GLY A 144 16.54 -6.26 5.36
N PRO A 145 16.60 -5.16 6.12
CA PRO A 145 17.77 -4.30 6.18
C PRO A 145 18.98 -4.99 6.83
N GLN A 146 18.77 -5.85 7.84
CA GLN A 146 19.83 -6.66 8.45
C GLN A 146 20.40 -7.67 7.46
N GLY A 147 19.52 -8.38 6.74
CA GLY A 147 19.91 -9.40 5.77
C GLY A 147 20.71 -8.80 4.60
N SER A 148 20.28 -7.65 4.08
CA SER A 148 21.02 -6.92 3.05
C SER A 148 22.38 -6.43 3.55
N ALA A 149 22.48 -5.87 4.77
CA ALA A 149 23.78 -5.49 5.35
C ALA A 149 24.74 -6.69 5.43
N ARG A 150 24.25 -7.84 5.91
CA ARG A 150 25.03 -9.08 5.99
C ARG A 150 25.44 -9.59 4.60
N LEU A 151 24.57 -9.44 3.59
CA LEU A 151 24.87 -9.83 2.21
C LEU A 151 25.98 -8.95 1.63
N ILE A 152 25.90 -7.63 1.83
CA ILE A 152 26.91 -6.66 1.38
C ILE A 152 28.27 -6.97 2.03
N GLU A 153 28.28 -7.19 3.34
CA GLU A 153 29.50 -7.54 4.08
C GLU A 153 30.11 -8.86 3.58
N ALA A 154 29.29 -9.90 3.42
CA ALA A 154 29.74 -11.20 2.93
C ALA A 154 30.22 -11.11 1.47
N ALA A 155 29.62 -10.28 0.62
CA ALA A 155 30.07 -10.09 -0.76
C ALA A 155 31.49 -9.50 -0.82
N ASN A 156 31.85 -8.65 0.16
CA ASN A 156 33.19 -8.08 0.25
C ASN A 156 34.20 -9.04 0.88
N LYS A 157 33.79 -9.80 1.92
CA LYS A 157 34.71 -10.64 2.71
C LYS A 157 34.83 -12.07 2.21
N THR A 158 33.72 -12.68 1.81
CA THR A 158 33.61 -14.12 1.50
C THR A 158 32.72 -14.37 0.26
N PRO A 159 33.05 -13.77 -0.91
CA PRO A 159 32.18 -13.79 -2.10
C PRO A 159 31.88 -15.21 -2.65
N GLY A 160 32.75 -16.18 -2.40
CA GLY A 160 32.60 -17.58 -2.81
C GLY A 160 31.83 -18.46 -1.83
N ALA A 161 31.48 -17.96 -0.64
CA ALA A 161 30.73 -18.73 0.34
C ALA A 161 29.31 -19.06 -0.15
N SER A 162 28.71 -20.13 0.39
CA SER A 162 27.32 -20.49 0.12
C SER A 162 26.36 -19.44 0.69
N ALA A 163 25.59 -18.78 -0.18
CA ALA A 163 24.56 -17.84 0.26
C ALA A 163 23.42 -18.57 0.99
N ALA A 164 23.10 -19.80 0.58
CA ALA A 164 22.07 -20.60 1.23
C ALA A 164 22.44 -20.96 2.68
N SER A 165 23.73 -21.13 2.98
CA SER A 165 24.21 -21.38 4.34
C SER A 165 24.17 -20.12 5.21
N LEU A 166 24.33 -18.94 4.61
CA LEU A 166 24.24 -17.67 5.33
C LEU A 166 22.79 -17.21 5.56
N PHE A 167 21.88 -17.54 4.65
CA PHE A 167 20.48 -17.11 4.68
C PHE A 167 19.51 -18.31 4.53
N PRO A 168 19.47 -19.24 5.50
CA PRO A 168 18.75 -20.51 5.35
C PRO A 168 17.24 -20.32 5.14
N GLU A 169 16.60 -19.41 5.88
CA GLU A 169 15.14 -19.17 5.74
C GLU A 169 14.82 -18.56 4.37
N ALA A 170 15.58 -17.55 3.94
CA ALA A 170 15.40 -16.93 2.64
C ALA A 170 15.67 -17.92 1.50
N ALA A 171 16.65 -18.81 1.66
CA ALA A 171 16.97 -19.86 0.70
C ALA A 171 15.89 -20.92 0.61
N GLN A 172 15.27 -21.30 1.73
CA GLN A 172 14.13 -22.21 1.75
C GLN A 172 12.92 -21.61 1.03
N ALA A 173 12.61 -20.34 1.31
CA ALA A 173 11.47 -19.65 0.70
C ALA A 173 11.69 -19.30 -0.78
N ASN A 174 12.95 -19.10 -1.21
CA ASN A 174 13.27 -18.58 -2.54
C ASN A 174 14.36 -19.40 -3.23
N ARG A 175 14.09 -20.69 -3.44
CA ARG A 175 15.10 -21.62 -3.97
C ARG A 175 15.72 -21.19 -5.30
N SER A 176 14.95 -20.58 -6.19
CA SER A 176 15.44 -20.09 -7.49
C SER A 176 16.48 -18.96 -7.40
N ILE A 177 16.53 -18.24 -6.27
CA ILE A 177 17.51 -17.18 -6.03
C ILE A 177 18.79 -17.76 -5.41
N PHE A 178 18.63 -18.71 -4.50
CA PHE A 178 19.72 -19.25 -3.68
C PHE A 178 20.35 -20.55 -4.20
N TYR A 179 19.78 -21.16 -5.23
CA TYR A 179 20.30 -22.36 -5.87
C TYR A 179 20.31 -22.21 -7.39
N ARG A 180 21.36 -22.71 -8.04
CA ARG A 180 21.52 -22.73 -9.50
C ARG A 180 22.05 -24.09 -9.91
N GLU A 181 21.44 -24.69 -10.93
CA GLU A 181 21.93 -25.94 -11.53
C GLU A 181 22.22 -27.04 -10.49
N GLY A 182 21.35 -27.15 -9.47
CA GLY A 182 21.49 -28.15 -8.41
C GLY A 182 22.49 -27.81 -7.29
N ARG A 183 23.28 -26.74 -7.40
CA ARG A 183 24.19 -26.27 -6.32
C ARG A 183 23.67 -25.03 -5.60
N ALA A 184 24.20 -24.77 -4.41
CA ALA A 184 23.99 -23.49 -3.73
C ALA A 184 24.67 -22.35 -4.52
N ALA A 185 23.97 -21.24 -4.68
CA ALA A 185 24.53 -20.02 -5.24
C ALA A 185 25.51 -19.40 -4.24
N THR A 186 26.58 -18.79 -4.76
CA THR A 186 27.54 -18.07 -3.93
C THR A 186 26.97 -16.74 -3.47
N VAL A 187 27.58 -16.14 -2.46
CA VAL A 187 27.23 -14.80 -1.99
C VAL A 187 27.30 -13.78 -3.13
N SER A 188 28.38 -13.80 -3.92
CA SER A 188 28.55 -12.90 -5.06
C SER A 188 27.47 -13.09 -6.13
N GLU A 189 27.05 -14.33 -6.40
CA GLU A 189 25.97 -14.62 -7.35
C GLU A 189 24.61 -14.10 -6.87
N VAL A 190 24.28 -14.27 -5.60
CA VAL A 190 23.04 -13.75 -5.01
C VAL A 190 23.07 -12.22 -4.96
N TYR A 191 24.18 -11.64 -4.52
CA TYR A 191 24.38 -10.19 -4.51
C TYR A 191 24.22 -9.59 -5.92
N ALA A 192 24.90 -10.16 -6.92
CA ALA A 192 24.78 -9.72 -8.30
C ALA A 192 23.34 -9.85 -8.81
N ASN A 193 22.65 -10.95 -8.51
CA ASN A 193 21.27 -11.16 -8.93
C ASN A 193 20.32 -10.11 -8.34
N LEU A 194 20.40 -9.86 -7.04
CA LEU A 194 19.52 -8.92 -6.34
C LEU A 194 19.82 -7.46 -6.71
N THR A 195 21.08 -7.13 -6.99
CA THR A 195 21.47 -5.74 -7.33
C THR A 195 21.35 -5.42 -8.82
N LYS A 196 21.32 -6.43 -9.71
CA LYS A 196 21.32 -6.27 -11.19
C LYS A 196 20.28 -5.27 -11.71
N THR A 197 19.11 -5.22 -11.08
CA THR A 197 17.98 -4.43 -11.61
C THR A 197 17.71 -3.13 -10.87
N GLY A 198 18.30 -2.93 -9.68
CA GLY A 198 18.27 -1.62 -9.01
C GLY A 198 19.28 -0.64 -9.60
N GLY A 199 20.29 -1.15 -10.31
CA GLY A 199 21.38 -0.35 -10.87
C GLY A 199 22.41 0.08 -9.82
N ALA A 200 23.55 0.60 -10.29
CA ALA A 200 24.63 1.14 -9.45
C ALA A 200 24.33 2.56 -8.92
N GLY A 201 23.20 3.16 -9.31
CA GLY A 201 22.80 4.50 -8.90
C GLY A 201 22.46 4.61 -7.42
N ARG A 202 22.46 5.84 -6.89
CA ARG A 202 22.02 6.12 -5.52
C ARG A 202 20.49 6.09 -5.46
N ALA A 203 19.92 5.39 -4.48
CA ALA A 203 18.46 5.35 -4.28
C ALA A 203 17.92 6.49 -3.39
N THR A 204 18.81 7.25 -2.74
CA THR A 204 18.45 8.43 -1.97
C THR A 204 19.18 9.65 -2.54
N GLY A 205 18.45 10.76 -2.66
CA GLY A 205 19.01 12.04 -3.08
C GLY A 205 19.83 12.70 -1.97
N ALA A 206 20.63 13.71 -2.32
CA ALA A 206 21.11 14.68 -1.35
C ALA A 206 19.89 15.43 -0.74
N PRO A 207 19.95 15.90 0.52
CA PRO A 207 18.84 16.65 1.11
C PRO A 207 18.53 17.86 0.23
N ARG A 208 17.28 17.97 -0.25
CA ARG A 208 16.80 19.17 -0.93
C ARG A 208 15.99 20.00 0.06
N ASP A 209 16.22 21.31 0.02
CA ASP A 209 15.64 22.28 0.94
C ASP A 209 14.11 22.35 0.88
N SER A 210 13.57 22.71 2.04
CA SER A 210 12.23 22.82 2.63
C SER A 210 11.03 23.36 1.79
N GLY A 211 10.99 23.20 0.47
CA GLY A 211 9.85 23.65 -0.37
C GLY A 211 8.68 22.66 -0.50
N ALA A 212 8.90 21.38 -0.18
CA ALA A 212 7.91 20.30 -0.39
C ALA A 212 6.77 20.29 0.65
N ASP A 213 6.95 20.97 1.78
CA ASP A 213 6.00 20.96 2.91
C ASP A 213 4.69 21.70 2.56
N GLN A 214 4.75 22.76 1.74
CA GLN A 214 3.58 23.55 1.34
C GLN A 214 2.64 22.77 0.41
N GLY A 215 3.18 22.02 -0.56
CA GLY A 215 2.38 21.20 -1.48
C GLY A 215 1.68 20.03 -0.78
N PHE A 216 2.31 19.46 0.25
CA PHE A 216 1.74 18.40 1.06
C PHE A 216 0.62 18.90 1.98
N VAL A 217 0.83 20.03 2.67
CA VAL A 217 -0.20 20.69 3.50
C VAL A 217 -1.43 21.07 2.67
N GLN A 218 -1.24 21.56 1.44
CA GLN A 218 -2.33 21.94 0.54
C GLN A 218 -3.14 20.74 0.02
N TYR A 219 -2.49 19.60 -0.24
CA TYR A 219 -3.19 18.36 -0.60
C TYR A 219 -3.93 17.72 0.58
N ALA A 220 -3.28 17.66 1.76
CA ALA A 220 -3.88 17.11 2.97
C ALA A 220 -5.10 17.91 3.43
N SER A 221 -5.06 19.24 3.25
CA SER A 221 -6.21 20.13 3.46
C SER A 221 -7.30 19.93 2.40
N GLY A 222 -6.94 19.76 1.11
CA GLY A 222 -7.91 19.44 0.05
C GLY A 222 -8.71 18.15 0.30
N ARG A 223 -8.03 17.05 0.67
CA ARG A 223 -8.68 15.77 1.02
C ARG A 223 -9.53 15.85 2.31
N ARG A 224 -9.19 16.76 3.23
CA ARG A 224 -9.99 17.03 4.43
C ARG A 224 -11.29 17.73 4.03
N LEU A 225 -11.20 18.74 3.16
CA LEU A 225 -12.36 19.49 2.64
C LEU A 225 -13.32 18.59 1.85
N GLU A 226 -12.82 17.74 0.95
CA GLU A 226 -13.67 16.80 0.20
C GLU A 226 -14.47 15.87 1.13
N ARG A 227 -13.86 15.38 2.22
CA ARG A 227 -14.57 14.52 3.17
C ARG A 227 -15.61 15.27 3.99
N LEU A 228 -15.35 16.53 4.35
CA LEU A 228 -16.34 17.35 5.05
C LEU A 228 -17.53 17.62 4.13
N GLN A 229 -17.30 17.94 2.86
CA GLN A 229 -18.37 18.11 1.87
C GLN A 229 -19.16 16.81 1.65
N GLN A 230 -18.49 15.65 1.60
CA GLN A 230 -19.17 14.36 1.53
C GLN A 230 -20.01 14.07 2.79
N GLN A 231 -19.53 14.46 3.98
CA GLN A 231 -20.28 14.31 5.23
C GLN A 231 -21.48 15.25 5.27
N GLU A 232 -21.32 16.51 4.86
CA GLU A 232 -22.42 17.47 4.76
C GLU A 232 -23.49 17.00 3.77
N ALA A 233 -23.11 16.50 2.60
CA ALA A 233 -24.06 15.97 1.62
C ALA A 233 -24.84 14.75 2.14
N VAL A 234 -24.22 13.91 2.98
CA VAL A 234 -24.91 12.78 3.63
C VAL A 234 -25.84 13.25 4.73
N VAL A 235 -25.44 14.23 5.54
CA VAL A 235 -26.28 14.84 6.58
C VAL A 235 -27.47 15.56 5.95
N GLU A 236 -27.27 16.29 4.85
CA GLU A 236 -28.34 16.95 4.10
C GLU A 236 -29.33 15.93 3.53
N LEU A 237 -28.86 14.81 2.98
CA LEU A 237 -29.72 13.73 2.49
C LEU A 237 -30.57 13.09 3.61
N ILE A 238 -29.99 12.92 4.80
CA ILE A 238 -30.68 12.38 5.98
C ILE A 238 -31.71 13.38 6.52
N LEU A 239 -31.34 14.67 6.63
CA LEU A 239 -32.23 15.72 7.13
C LEU A 239 -33.40 15.99 6.17
N ARG A 240 -33.14 15.95 4.86
CA ARG A 240 -34.18 16.06 3.83
C ARG A 240 -35.15 14.87 3.87
N GLY A 241 -34.65 13.65 4.07
CA GLY A 241 -35.48 12.47 4.25
C GLY A 241 -36.36 12.50 5.52
N SER A 242 -35.93 13.21 6.57
CA SER A 242 -36.75 13.42 7.78
C SER A 242 -37.80 14.53 7.65
N GLN A 243 -37.60 15.52 6.77
CA GLN A 243 -38.58 16.60 6.56
C GLN A 243 -39.80 16.15 5.73
N ASP A 244 -39.63 15.17 4.86
CA ASP A 244 -40.75 14.59 4.08
C ASP A 244 -41.64 13.65 4.92
N ALA A 245 -41.19 13.24 6.12
CA ALA A 245 -41.99 12.41 7.03
C ALA A 245 -42.88 13.22 7.99
N ASP A 246 -42.59 14.51 8.20
CA ASP A 246 -43.27 15.35 9.22
C ASP A 246 -44.37 16.26 8.64
N THR A 247 -44.68 16.14 7.34
CA THR A 247 -45.77 16.90 6.69
C THR A 247 -47.09 16.13 6.53
N THR A 248 -47.21 14.92 7.09
CA THR A 248 -48.43 14.09 6.93
C THR A 248 -49.15 13.81 8.26
N PHE A 249 -49.44 14.83 9.06
CA PHE A 249 -50.46 14.73 10.11
C PHE A 249 -51.22 16.06 10.26
N GLY A 250 -52.22 16.27 9.41
CA GLY A 250 -53.09 17.43 9.48
C GLY A 250 -54.25 17.42 8.47
N SER A 251 -55.43 17.04 8.97
CA SER A 251 -56.78 17.34 8.45
C SER A 251 -57.47 16.34 7.50
N LEU A 252 -58.74 16.08 7.86
CA LEU A 252 -59.70 15.09 7.38
C LEU A 252 -60.37 15.46 6.04
N GLY A 253 -60.76 14.45 5.26
CA GLY A 253 -61.70 14.61 4.13
C GLY A 253 -62.00 13.31 3.38
N SER A 254 -63.25 12.85 3.49
CA SER A 254 -63.86 11.65 2.92
C SER A 254 -63.81 11.51 1.39
N GLY A 255 -63.60 10.30 0.87
CA GLY A 255 -63.87 9.97 -0.55
C GLY A 255 -63.36 8.59 -0.96
N VAL A 256 -64.27 7.73 -1.38
CA VAL A 256 -64.07 6.29 -1.67
C VAL A 256 -63.25 6.05 -2.94
N GLY A 257 -62.21 5.22 -2.79
CA GLY A 257 -61.86 4.06 -3.63
C GLY A 257 -61.87 4.20 -5.15
N SER A 258 -60.68 4.36 -5.73
CA SER A 258 -60.07 3.39 -6.68
C SER A 258 -58.76 3.96 -7.25
N GLY A 259 -57.68 3.16 -7.16
CA GLY A 259 -56.42 3.47 -7.85
C GLY A 259 -55.21 3.73 -6.95
N GLN A 260 -54.80 2.75 -6.15
CA GLN A 260 -53.45 2.71 -5.58
C GLN A 260 -52.96 1.27 -5.56
N ARG A 261 -52.10 0.93 -6.53
CA ARG A 261 -50.76 0.37 -6.32
C ARG A 261 -49.98 0.59 -7.60
N LEU A 262 -48.94 1.42 -7.59
CA LEU A 262 -47.77 1.32 -8.45
C LEU A 262 -46.72 2.35 -7.98
N ALA A 263 -45.45 1.99 -8.17
CA ALA A 263 -44.24 2.78 -7.91
C ALA A 263 -43.64 2.72 -6.49
N SER A 264 -43.43 1.51 -5.97
CA SER A 264 -42.21 1.18 -5.22
C SER A 264 -41.34 0.26 -6.08
N SER A 265 -40.60 0.82 -7.06
CA SER A 265 -39.57 0.06 -7.79
C SER A 265 -38.64 0.99 -8.60
N MET A 266 -37.46 1.26 -8.09
CA MET A 266 -36.29 1.68 -8.88
C MET A 266 -35.08 0.85 -8.43
N PHE A 267 -35.23 -0.47 -8.46
CA PHE A 267 -34.11 -1.39 -8.63
C PHE A 267 -34.32 -2.05 -9.98
N SER A 268 -33.55 -1.64 -11.00
CA SER A 268 -33.64 -2.22 -12.33
C SER A 268 -33.37 -3.73 -12.29
N SER A 269 -34.22 -4.47 -12.97
CA SER A 269 -34.25 -5.92 -13.15
C SER A 269 -32.97 -6.54 -13.73
N GLU A 270 -32.02 -5.72 -14.19
CA GLU A 270 -30.68 -6.16 -14.62
C GLU A 270 -29.72 -6.43 -13.45
N MET A 271 -29.88 -5.78 -12.28
CA MET A 271 -29.01 -6.02 -11.12
C MET A 271 -29.36 -7.30 -10.34
N LEU A 272 -30.61 -7.78 -10.44
CA LEU A 272 -31.05 -9.03 -9.83
C LEU A 272 -30.68 -10.27 -10.65
N ARG A 273 -30.34 -10.10 -11.94
CA ARG A 273 -29.90 -11.20 -12.81
C ARG A 273 -28.41 -11.55 -12.61
N VAL A 274 -27.57 -10.53 -12.41
CA VAL A 274 -26.12 -10.71 -12.16
C VAL A 274 -25.83 -11.34 -10.78
N LEU A 275 -26.74 -11.20 -9.83
CA LEU A 275 -26.61 -11.81 -8.49
C LEU A 275 -27.17 -13.23 -8.40
N ALA A 276 -27.94 -13.69 -9.39
CA ALA A 276 -28.44 -15.06 -9.48
C ALA A 276 -27.44 -16.00 -10.19
N GLU A 277 -26.71 -15.51 -11.21
CA GLU A 277 -25.69 -16.31 -11.92
C GLU A 277 -24.39 -16.53 -11.10
N ALA A 278 -24.19 -15.79 -10.00
CA ALA A 278 -23.03 -15.96 -9.13
C ALA A 278 -23.18 -17.06 -8.07
N LYS A 279 -24.35 -17.74 -7.99
CA LYS A 279 -24.65 -18.73 -6.93
C LYS A 279 -24.77 -20.18 -7.39
N ASP A 280 -24.87 -20.46 -8.70
CA ASP A 280 -24.99 -21.82 -9.25
C ASP A 280 -23.69 -22.40 -9.86
N GLY A 281 -22.57 -21.69 -9.78
CA GLY A 281 -21.27 -22.10 -10.35
C GLY A 281 -20.45 -23.13 -9.54
N LYS A 282 -21.09 -24.03 -8.77
CA LYS A 282 -20.46 -25.25 -8.26
C LYS A 282 -21.50 -26.37 -8.22
N LEU A 283 -21.59 -27.14 -9.29
CA LEU A 283 -21.72 -28.60 -9.28
C LEU A 283 -21.61 -29.14 -10.72
N ASN A 284 -20.75 -30.16 -10.85
CA ASN A 284 -20.61 -31.14 -11.93
C ASN A 284 -19.68 -30.84 -13.13
N ARG A 285 -18.57 -31.60 -13.10
CA ARG A 285 -17.82 -32.29 -14.19
C ARG A 285 -17.31 -31.48 -15.37
#